data_AF-A0A399WGJ0-F1
#
_entry.id   AF-A0A399WGJ0-F1
#
_cell.length_a   1.000
_cell.length_b   1.000
_cell.length_c   1.000
_cell.angle_alpha   90.00
_cell.angle_beta   90.00
_cell.angle_gamma   90.00
#
_symmetry.space_group_name_H-M   'P 1'
#
loop_
_entity.id
_entity.type
_entity.pdbx_description
1 polymer ?
#
loop_
_entity_poly.entity_id
_entity_poly.type
_entity_poly.pdbx_seq_one_letter_code
_entity_poly.pdbx_strand_id
1 'polypeptide(L)'
;MIAHDTRLEGRTPSRSRDTLTIEVNESTPLEGFFDYAVETALGHIGILRLSIMAHGLYVRDLDTTAIQFCAELISYQTVHNFARLRGLVDHIVLYVCHAAETHMTRRGEGDELCRQIAIAANAEVTAARERQEYTAVETCSFIDCESSPIEFGNWEGQVVRYGRDGRVIAEFGDAPAVAEPAPTRPDPRFTMRR
;
A
#
# COMPACT_ATOMS: atom_id res chain seq x y z
N MET A 1 -8.05 1.63 10.62
CA MET A 1 -8.84 1.70 9.39
C MET A 1 -8.05 1.08 8.25
N ILE A 2 -8.71 0.34 7.36
CA ILE A 2 -8.15 -0.24 6.14
C ILE A 2 -8.89 0.35 4.95
N ALA A 3 -8.17 0.84 3.95
CA ALA A 3 -8.68 1.25 2.67
C ALA A 3 -8.12 0.31 1.60
N HIS A 4 -8.99 -0.42 0.92
CA HIS A 4 -8.61 -1.43 -0.07
C HIS A 4 -9.16 -1.03 -1.43
N ASP A 5 -8.25 -0.83 -2.39
CA ASP A 5 -8.65 -0.68 -3.78
C ASP A 5 -9.00 -2.05 -4.37
N THR A 6 -10.22 -2.22 -4.87
CA THR A 6 -10.74 -3.52 -5.32
C THR A 6 -10.05 -4.05 -6.57
N ARG A 7 -9.23 -3.23 -7.25
CA ARG A 7 -8.39 -3.69 -8.38
C ARG A 7 -7.16 -4.45 -7.88
N LEU A 8 -6.80 -4.30 -6.61
CA LEU A 8 -5.79 -5.13 -5.96
C LEU A 8 -6.42 -6.47 -5.59
N GLU A 9 -6.02 -7.51 -6.33
CA GLU A 9 -6.41 -8.89 -6.03
C GLU A 9 -5.96 -9.29 -4.63
N GLY A 10 -6.85 -9.96 -3.91
CA GLY A 10 -6.62 -10.35 -2.52
C GLY A 10 -7.78 -10.01 -1.60
N ARG A 11 -7.72 -10.57 -0.40
CA ARG A 11 -8.64 -10.18 0.68
C ARG A 11 -7.88 -9.33 1.68
N THR A 12 -8.56 -8.32 2.23
CA THR A 12 -8.05 -7.60 3.41
C THR A 12 -7.90 -8.56 4.60
N PRO A 13 -6.98 -8.28 5.54
CA PRO A 13 -6.89 -9.03 6.80
C PRO A 13 -8.28 -9.16 7.43
N SER A 14 -8.57 -10.34 7.98
CA SER A 14 -9.87 -10.66 8.56
C SER A 14 -10.37 -9.54 9.46
N ARG A 15 -11.57 -9.01 9.16
CA ARG A 15 -12.22 -7.92 9.89
C ARG A 15 -12.26 -8.27 11.38
N SER A 16 -11.43 -7.61 12.18
CA SER A 16 -11.66 -7.57 13.63
C SER A 16 -12.86 -6.66 13.89
N ARG A 17 -13.57 -6.83 15.01
CA ARG A 17 -14.67 -5.91 15.39
C ARG A 17 -14.24 -4.45 15.48
N ASP A 18 -12.94 -4.21 15.66
CA ASP A 18 -12.34 -2.89 15.87
C ASP A 18 -11.67 -2.33 14.60
N THR A 19 -11.69 -3.08 13.50
CA THR A 19 -11.08 -2.66 12.22
C THR A 19 -12.16 -2.29 11.21
N LEU A 20 -12.32 -0.99 10.98
CA LEU A 20 -13.11 -0.49 9.85
C LEU A 20 -12.37 -0.71 8.52
N THR A 21 -13.05 -1.34 7.56
CA THR A 21 -12.56 -1.52 6.18
C THR A 21 -13.47 -0.77 5.21
N ILE A 22 -12.88 0.06 4.35
CA ILE A 22 -13.53 0.68 3.19
C ILE A 22 -12.93 0.09 1.91
N GLU A 23 -13.81 -0.23 0.96
CA GLU A 23 -13.44 -0.65 -0.39
C GLU A 23 -13.62 0.54 -1.33
N VAL A 24 -12.62 0.79 -2.18
CA VAL A 24 -12.62 1.85 -3.19
C VAL A 24 -12.26 1.28 -4.56
N ASN A 25 -12.59 1.99 -5.63
CA ASN A 25 -12.31 1.54 -7.00
C ASN A 25 -12.18 2.73 -7.96
N GLU A 26 -12.10 2.46 -9.27
CA GLU A 26 -11.98 3.46 -10.33
C GLU A 26 -13.18 4.42 -10.45
N SER A 27 -14.32 4.09 -9.84
CA SER A 27 -15.50 4.96 -9.79
C SER A 27 -15.61 5.75 -8.47
N THR A 28 -14.75 5.46 -7.50
CA THR A 28 -14.73 6.15 -6.21
C THR A 28 -13.85 7.38 -6.33
N PRO A 29 -14.37 8.61 -6.17
CA PRO A 29 -13.54 9.81 -6.17
C PRO A 29 -12.59 9.81 -4.97
N LEU A 30 -11.36 10.22 -5.18
CA LEU A 30 -10.34 10.32 -4.13
C LEU A 30 -10.81 11.26 -3.01
N GLU A 31 -11.47 12.36 -3.37
CA GLU A 31 -12.06 13.30 -2.41
C GLU A 31 -13.08 12.60 -1.49
N GLY A 32 -13.94 11.75 -2.05
CA GLY A 32 -14.94 11.00 -1.28
C GLY A 32 -14.31 10.01 -0.29
N PHE A 33 -13.17 9.41 -0.64
CA PHE A 33 -12.40 8.62 0.32
C PHE A 33 -11.89 9.48 1.50
N PHE A 34 -11.34 10.65 1.22
CA PHE A 34 -10.84 11.54 2.27
C PHE A 34 -11.97 12.13 3.13
N ASP A 35 -13.14 12.43 2.56
CA ASP A 35 -14.36 12.80 3.30
C ASP A 35 -14.67 11.72 4.34
N TYR A 36 -14.78 10.47 3.88
CA TYR A 36 -15.10 9.33 4.73
C TYR A 36 -14.04 9.07 5.82
N ALA A 37 -12.76 9.20 5.47
CA ALA A 37 -11.67 9.02 6.44
C ALA A 37 -11.69 10.11 7.53
N VAL A 38 -11.99 11.36 7.17
CA VAL A 38 -12.15 12.46 8.13
C VAL A 38 -13.37 12.23 9.03
N GLU A 39 -14.52 11.89 8.46
CA GLU A 39 -15.72 11.57 9.23
C GLU A 39 -15.48 10.40 10.20
N THR A 40 -14.81 9.35 9.72
CA THR A 40 -14.41 8.21 10.56
C THR A 40 -13.52 8.67 11.71
N ALA A 41 -12.49 9.48 11.44
CA ALA A 41 -11.56 9.95 12.46
C ALA A 41 -12.24 10.84 13.50
N LEU A 42 -13.19 11.70 13.09
CA LEU A 42 -13.94 12.59 13.98
C LEU A 42 -15.04 11.88 14.78
N GLY A 43 -15.65 10.84 14.22
CA GLY A 43 -16.56 9.95 14.93
C GLY A 43 -15.86 9.09 15.99
N HIS A 44 -14.53 9.01 15.93
CA HIS A 44 -13.66 8.36 16.91
C HIS A 44 -12.71 9.41 17.52
N ILE A 45 -11.77 8.98 18.36
CA ILE A 45 -10.70 9.85 18.88
C ILE A 45 -9.49 9.89 17.93
N GLY A 46 -9.76 9.92 16.62
CA GLY A 46 -8.75 9.76 15.56
C GLY A 46 -8.58 8.32 15.06
N ILE A 47 -7.63 8.16 14.14
CA ILE A 47 -7.25 6.89 13.52
C ILE A 47 -5.79 6.59 13.90
N LEU A 48 -5.59 5.62 14.79
CA LEU A 48 -4.24 5.19 15.18
C LEU A 48 -3.43 4.70 13.97
N ARG A 49 -4.10 3.95 13.07
CA ARG A 49 -3.47 3.39 11.88
C ARG A 49 -4.43 3.37 10.69
N LEU A 50 -3.99 3.97 9.58
CA LEU A 50 -4.62 3.90 8.26
C LEU A 50 -3.78 3.02 7.34
N SER A 51 -4.26 1.84 6.99
CA SER A 51 -3.62 0.97 6.01
C SER A 51 -4.24 1.19 4.63
N ILE A 52 -3.43 1.53 3.63
CA ILE A 52 -3.87 1.69 2.23
C ILE A 52 -3.31 0.51 1.42
N MET A 53 -4.20 -0.27 0.82
CA MET A 53 -3.88 -1.46 0.02
C MET A 53 -4.25 -1.19 -1.43
N ALA A 54 -3.24 -1.08 -2.30
CA ALA A 54 -3.41 -0.70 -3.70
C ALA A 54 -2.23 -1.16 -4.57
N HIS A 55 -2.37 -1.09 -5.89
CA HIS A 55 -1.26 -1.34 -6.81
C HIS A 55 -0.31 -0.14 -6.88
N GLY A 56 0.99 -0.41 -6.88
CA GLY A 56 1.99 0.56 -7.29
C GLY A 56 2.06 0.62 -8.81
N LEU A 57 2.14 1.83 -9.37
CA LEU A 57 2.23 2.08 -10.79
C LEU A 57 3.54 2.81 -11.11
N TYR A 58 4.18 2.39 -12.20
CA TYR A 58 5.20 3.18 -12.87
C TYR A 58 4.60 3.75 -14.17
N VAL A 59 4.45 5.07 -14.23
CA VAL A 59 3.91 5.78 -15.39
C VAL A 59 5.07 6.20 -16.28
N ARG A 60 5.42 5.32 -17.24
CA ARG A 60 6.61 5.43 -18.08
C ARG A 60 6.76 6.77 -18.80
N ASP A 61 5.68 7.30 -19.37
CA ASP A 61 5.72 8.52 -20.18
C ASP A 61 6.01 9.78 -19.34
N LEU A 62 5.70 9.72 -18.05
CA LEU A 62 5.94 10.79 -17.10
C LEU A 62 7.16 10.54 -16.20
N ASP A 63 7.80 9.36 -16.33
CA ASP A 63 8.90 8.90 -15.46
C ASP A 63 8.57 9.09 -13.97
N THR A 64 7.36 8.69 -13.57
CA THR A 64 6.83 8.90 -12.21
C THR A 64 6.22 7.63 -11.63
N THR A 65 6.22 7.54 -10.30
CA THR A 65 5.51 6.51 -9.54
C THR A 65 4.20 7.06 -9.00
N ALA A 66 3.15 6.25 -9.05
CA ALA A 66 1.85 6.57 -8.47
C ALA A 66 1.25 5.33 -7.80
N ILE A 67 0.19 5.53 -7.03
CA ILE A 67 -0.58 4.45 -6.41
C ILE A 67 -1.94 4.41 -7.10
N GLN A 68 -2.33 3.24 -7.60
CA GLN A 68 -3.65 2.99 -8.17
C GLN A 68 -4.69 2.90 -7.06
N PHE A 69 -5.22 4.06 -6.67
CA PHE A 69 -6.18 4.20 -5.59
C PHE A 69 -7.25 5.20 -6.00
N CYS A 70 -8.53 4.82 -5.86
CA CYS A 70 -9.67 5.64 -6.30
C CYS A 70 -9.62 5.96 -7.82
N ALA A 71 -10.37 6.95 -8.27
CA ALA A 71 -10.38 7.40 -9.65
C ALA A 71 -9.11 8.18 -10.05
N GLU A 72 -8.53 8.99 -9.15
CA GLU A 72 -7.53 10.02 -9.48
C GLU A 72 -6.06 9.64 -9.22
N LEU A 73 -5.76 8.41 -8.78
CA LEU A 73 -4.44 7.97 -8.30
C LEU A 73 -3.92 8.78 -7.10
N ILE A 74 -3.06 8.18 -6.28
CA ILE A 74 -2.22 8.94 -5.35
C ILE A 74 -0.88 9.20 -6.04
N SER A 75 -0.57 10.47 -6.25
CA SER A 75 0.65 10.97 -6.89
C SER A 75 1.02 12.35 -6.33
N TYR A 76 2.08 12.98 -6.82
CA TYR A 76 2.42 14.36 -6.46
C TYR A 76 1.30 15.36 -6.72
N GLN A 77 0.48 15.14 -7.74
CA GLN A 77 -0.60 16.06 -8.08
C GLN A 77 -1.74 15.99 -7.06
N THR A 78 -1.93 14.82 -6.43
CA THR A 78 -3.05 14.54 -5.53
C THR A 78 -2.64 14.43 -4.06
N VAL A 79 -1.33 14.43 -3.75
CA VAL A 79 -0.80 14.26 -2.38
C VAL A 79 -1.31 15.31 -1.40
N HIS A 80 -1.66 16.51 -1.88
CA HIS A 80 -2.22 17.58 -1.06
C HIS A 80 -3.51 17.18 -0.34
N ASN A 81 -4.26 16.18 -0.83
CA ASN A 81 -5.46 15.68 -0.17
C ASN A 81 -5.15 15.06 1.21
N PHE A 82 -3.94 14.55 1.44
CA PHE A 82 -3.53 14.05 2.75
C PHE A 82 -3.49 15.13 3.84
N ALA A 83 -3.42 16.42 3.49
CA ALA A 83 -3.52 17.51 4.45
C ALA A 83 -4.83 17.51 5.24
N ARG A 84 -5.88 16.90 4.69
CA ARG A 84 -7.19 16.73 5.33
C ARG A 84 -7.14 15.79 6.54
N LEU A 85 -6.15 14.89 6.59
CA LEU A 85 -5.95 13.95 7.69
C LEU A 85 -5.04 14.49 8.81
N ARG A 86 -4.64 15.77 8.73
CA ARG A 86 -3.69 16.39 9.66
C ARG A 86 -4.19 16.35 11.10
N GLY A 87 -3.45 15.65 11.96
CA GLY A 87 -3.80 15.47 13.37
C GLY A 87 -4.95 14.49 13.62
N LEU A 88 -5.45 13.83 12.57
CA LEU A 88 -6.50 12.83 12.64
C LEU A 88 -5.96 11.40 12.49
N VAL A 89 -4.80 11.24 11.86
CA VAL A 89 -4.14 9.96 11.65
C VAL A 89 -2.74 9.99 12.27
N ASP A 90 -2.39 8.96 13.04
CA ASP A 90 -1.05 8.84 13.62
C ASP A 90 -0.06 8.17 12.68
N HIS A 91 -0.48 7.08 12.03
CA HIS A 91 0.37 6.26 11.19
C HIS A 91 -0.37 5.80 9.93
N ILE A 92 0.22 6.05 8.77
CA ILE A 92 -0.23 5.58 7.47
C ILE A 92 0.70 4.44 7.03
N VAL A 93 0.12 3.32 6.62
CA VAL A 93 0.86 2.17 6.10
C VAL A 93 0.44 1.90 4.67
N LEU A 94 1.38 2.01 3.74
CA LEU A 94 1.18 1.78 2.31
C LEU A 94 1.55 0.34 1.97
N TYR A 95 0.54 -0.52 1.88
CA TYR A 95 0.66 -1.86 1.33
C TYR A 95 0.58 -1.80 -0.19
N VAL A 96 1.64 -1.24 -0.77
CA VAL A 96 1.73 -0.88 -2.17
C VAL A 96 3.15 -1.22 -2.65
N CYS A 97 3.24 -2.05 -3.69
CA CYS A 97 4.53 -2.42 -4.29
C CYS A 97 5.28 -1.16 -4.75
N HIS A 98 6.58 -1.09 -4.48
CA HIS A 98 7.44 0.01 -4.94
C HIS A 98 7.02 1.43 -4.48
N ALA A 99 6.18 1.56 -3.45
CA ALA A 99 5.72 2.86 -3.00
C ALA A 99 6.86 3.78 -2.53
N ALA A 100 7.91 3.23 -1.93
CA ALA A 100 9.10 3.95 -1.49
C ALA A 100 10.32 3.75 -2.42
N GLU A 101 10.12 3.23 -3.63
CA GLU A 101 11.21 2.90 -4.56
C GLU A 101 11.95 4.17 -5.02
N THR A 102 13.29 4.09 -5.02
CA THR A 102 14.18 5.19 -5.41
C THR A 102 14.79 5.01 -6.80
N HIS A 103 14.67 3.83 -7.41
CA HIS A 103 15.35 3.47 -8.65
C HIS A 103 14.43 3.28 -9.86
N MET A 104 13.11 3.22 -9.65
CA MET A 104 12.13 3.08 -10.75
C MET A 104 12.03 4.32 -11.62
N THR A 105 12.29 5.49 -11.07
CA THR A 105 12.32 6.76 -11.79
C THR A 105 13.71 7.37 -11.71
N ARG A 106 14.07 8.22 -12.66
CA ARG A 106 15.38 8.92 -12.63
C ARG A 106 15.54 9.88 -11.45
N ARG A 107 14.45 10.15 -10.75
CA ARG A 107 14.34 11.16 -9.68
C ARG A 107 14.06 10.56 -8.30
N GLY A 108 13.88 9.25 -8.18
CA GLY A 108 13.56 8.59 -6.90
C GLY A 108 12.21 9.03 -6.33
N GLU A 109 11.22 9.15 -7.20
CA GLU A 109 9.95 9.81 -6.87
C GLU A 109 9.06 9.07 -5.88
N GLY A 110 9.28 7.76 -5.65
CA GLY A 110 8.53 6.99 -4.66
C GLY A 110 8.86 7.40 -3.22
N ASP A 111 10.16 7.51 -2.91
CA ASP A 111 10.63 8.01 -1.61
C ASP A 111 10.07 9.39 -1.32
N GLU A 112 10.20 10.32 -2.28
CA GLU A 112 9.71 11.69 -2.10
C GLU A 112 8.17 11.76 -2.05
N LEU A 113 7.42 10.90 -2.75
CA LEU A 113 5.96 10.83 -2.60
C LEU A 113 5.58 10.42 -1.17
N CYS A 114 6.27 9.41 -0.60
CA CYS A 114 6.05 8.99 0.77
C CYS A 114 6.37 10.10 1.79
N ARG A 115 7.44 10.88 1.56
CA ARG A 115 7.77 12.05 2.39
C ARG A 115 6.66 13.10 2.34
N GLN A 116 6.17 13.41 1.13
CA GLN A 116 5.11 14.40 0.95
C GLN A 116 3.80 13.95 1.60
N ILE A 117 3.46 12.65 1.55
CA ILE A 117 2.32 12.10 2.29
C ILE A 117 2.51 12.33 3.80
N ALA A 118 3.68 12.00 4.35
CA ALA A 118 3.97 12.15 5.77
C ALA A 118 3.84 13.61 6.24
N ILE A 119 4.43 14.54 5.48
CA ILE A 119 4.38 15.98 5.74
C ILE A 119 2.95 16.51 5.62
N ALA A 120 2.22 16.15 4.56
CA ALA A 120 0.86 16.63 4.33
C ALA A 120 -0.06 16.20 5.48
N ALA A 121 -0.10 14.91 5.78
CA ALA A 121 -0.92 14.33 6.85
C ALA A 121 -0.38 14.63 8.26
N ASN A 122 0.84 15.14 8.41
CA ASN A 122 1.54 15.20 9.70
C ASN A 122 1.44 13.85 10.44
N ALA A 123 1.64 12.77 9.70
CA ALA A 123 1.52 11.39 10.17
C ALA A 123 2.79 10.64 9.79
N GLU A 124 3.11 9.59 10.53
CA GLU A 124 4.19 8.71 10.10
C GLU A 124 3.73 7.90 8.88
N VAL A 125 4.66 7.54 8.01
CA VAL A 125 4.37 6.73 6.82
C VAL A 125 5.29 5.51 6.80
N THR A 126 4.74 4.32 6.57
CA THR A 126 5.53 3.12 6.30
C THR A 126 5.19 2.58 4.93
N ALA A 127 6.22 2.29 4.13
CA ALA A 127 6.06 1.82 2.76
C ALA A 127 7.24 0.92 2.37
N ALA A 128 6.99 -0.04 1.49
CA ALA A 128 8.04 -0.88 0.91
C ALA A 128 8.74 -0.18 -0.26
N ARG A 129 10.07 -0.36 -0.36
CA ARG A 129 10.83 0.02 -1.56
C ARG A 129 10.66 -1.02 -2.67
N GLU A 130 10.58 -2.28 -2.31
CA GLU A 130 10.59 -3.38 -3.26
C GLU A 130 9.18 -3.88 -3.61
N ARG A 131 9.14 -4.78 -4.59
CA ARG A 131 7.92 -5.53 -4.91
C ARG A 131 7.51 -6.32 -3.68
N GLN A 132 6.22 -6.31 -3.38
CA GLN A 132 5.64 -7.22 -2.40
C GLN A 132 5.05 -8.41 -3.16
N GLU A 133 5.52 -9.62 -2.90
CA GLU A 133 4.78 -10.82 -3.23
C GLU A 133 3.78 -11.10 -2.10
N TYR A 134 2.57 -11.42 -2.54
CA TYR A 134 1.47 -11.74 -1.64
C TYR A 134 1.02 -13.15 -2.01
N THR A 135 1.17 -14.08 -1.08
CA THR A 135 0.69 -15.45 -1.28
C THR A 135 -0.72 -15.57 -0.75
N ALA A 136 -1.69 -15.75 -1.65
CA ALA A 136 -2.98 -16.31 -1.32
C ALA A 136 -2.89 -17.84 -1.44
N VAL A 137 -3.18 -18.58 -0.38
CA VAL A 137 -3.24 -20.04 -0.42
C VAL A 137 -4.66 -20.44 -0.80
N GLU A 138 -4.86 -20.90 -2.03
CA GLU A 138 -6.12 -21.54 -2.41
C GLU A 138 -6.16 -22.98 -1.88
N THR A 139 -7.13 -23.23 -1.01
CA THR A 139 -7.48 -24.58 -0.57
C THR A 139 -8.74 -25.01 -1.30
N CYS A 140 -8.58 -25.89 -2.28
CA CYS A 140 -9.69 -26.46 -3.04
C CYS A 140 -10.16 -27.78 -2.43
N SER A 141 -11.47 -27.91 -2.25
CA SER A 141 -12.21 -29.15 -2.05
C SER A 141 -12.86 -29.61 -3.37
N PHE A 142 -13.47 -30.79 -3.40
CA PHE A 142 -14.15 -31.33 -4.59
C PHE A 142 -15.33 -30.47 -5.11
N ILE A 143 -15.81 -29.51 -4.32
CA ILE A 143 -17.03 -28.74 -4.59
C ILE A 143 -16.83 -27.23 -4.46
N ASP A 144 -15.73 -26.78 -3.85
CA ASP A 144 -15.50 -25.36 -3.60
C ASP A 144 -14.01 -25.06 -3.40
N CYS A 145 -13.56 -23.88 -3.82
CA CYS A 145 -12.20 -23.39 -3.60
C CYS A 145 -12.25 -22.19 -2.66
N GLU A 146 -11.61 -22.32 -1.50
CA GLU A 146 -11.48 -21.24 -0.54
C GLU A 146 -10.07 -20.66 -0.65
N SER A 147 -9.97 -19.40 -1.07
CA SER A 147 -8.72 -18.64 -1.04
C SER A 147 -8.49 -18.09 0.38
N SER A 148 -7.32 -18.35 0.96
CA SER A 148 -6.91 -17.74 2.22
C SER A 148 -6.88 -16.21 2.05
N PRO A 149 -7.13 -15.45 3.12
CA PRO A 149 -6.92 -14.02 3.06
C PRO A 149 -5.48 -13.70 2.63
N ILE A 150 -5.28 -12.64 1.84
CA ILE A 150 -3.93 -12.15 1.64
C ILE A 150 -3.47 -11.55 2.96
N GLU A 151 -2.45 -12.15 3.57
CA GLU A 151 -1.83 -11.60 4.76
C GLU A 151 -0.90 -10.45 4.37
N PHE A 152 -1.47 -9.26 4.25
CA PHE A 152 -0.73 -8.00 4.19
C PHE A 152 -0.01 -7.76 5.54
N GLY A 153 1.13 -8.43 5.74
CA GLY A 153 1.79 -8.47 7.05
C GLY A 153 3.26 -8.88 6.99
N ASN A 154 3.61 -9.79 6.09
CA ASN A 154 5.01 -10.05 5.77
C ASN A 154 5.44 -9.08 4.67
N TRP A 155 6.23 -8.09 5.04
CA TRP A 155 6.87 -7.23 4.06
C TRP A 155 8.00 -8.00 3.39
N GLU A 156 8.13 -7.87 2.08
CA GLU A 156 9.25 -8.41 1.34
C GLU A 156 10.22 -7.30 0.97
N GLY A 157 11.51 -7.50 1.25
CA GLY A 157 12.54 -6.52 0.95
C GLY A 157 12.53 -5.30 1.87
N GLN A 158 13.21 -4.24 1.44
CA GLN A 158 13.42 -3.07 2.30
C GLN A 158 12.13 -2.28 2.55
N VAL A 159 11.80 -2.07 3.83
CA VAL A 159 10.70 -1.20 4.29
C VAL A 159 11.26 0.07 4.90
N VAL A 160 10.66 1.21 4.57
CA VAL A 160 11.08 2.52 5.08
C VAL A 160 9.98 3.11 5.91
N ARG A 161 10.34 3.73 7.04
CA ARG A 161 9.45 4.55 7.86
C ARG A 161 9.89 6.00 7.81
N TYR A 162 8.95 6.86 7.45
CA TYR A 162 9.09 8.30 7.42
C TYR A 162 8.42 8.89 8.65
N GLY A 163 9.12 9.80 9.32
CA GLY A 163 8.56 10.64 10.37
C GLY A 163 7.60 11.67 9.80
N ARG A 164 6.85 12.34 10.69
CA ARG A 164 5.88 13.37 10.34
C ARG A 164 6.48 14.59 9.61
N ASP A 165 7.80 14.75 9.68
CA ASP A 165 8.59 15.76 8.99
C ASP A 165 9.14 15.30 7.62
N GLY A 166 8.77 14.08 7.18
CA GLY A 166 9.26 13.47 5.94
C GLY A 166 10.70 12.96 6.02
N ARG A 167 11.34 12.91 7.20
CA ARG A 167 12.66 12.27 7.34
C ARG A 167 12.50 10.77 7.50
N VAL A 168 13.43 10.00 6.94
CA VAL A 168 13.52 8.56 7.23
C VAL A 168 13.94 8.39 8.69
N ILE A 169 13.11 7.71 9.48
CA ILE A 169 13.34 7.44 10.91
C ILE A 169 13.67 5.97 11.19
N ALA A 170 13.34 5.07 10.25
CA ALA A 170 13.77 3.68 10.29
C ALA A 170 13.81 3.10 8.88
N GLU A 171 14.76 2.19 8.66
CA GLU A 171 14.77 1.28 7.52
C GLU A 171 14.84 -0.14 8.08
N PHE A 172 13.94 -1.00 7.62
CA PHE A 172 13.90 -2.42 7.95
C PHE A 172 14.37 -3.16 6.71
N GLY A 173 15.51 -3.85 6.79
CA GLY A 173 15.96 -4.74 5.73
C GLY A 173 15.49 -6.17 6.00
N ASP A 174 15.58 -7.03 4.99
CA ASP A 174 15.49 -8.46 5.18
C ASP A 174 16.57 -8.90 6.18
N ALA A 175 16.17 -9.49 7.30
CA ALA A 175 17.01 -10.58 7.80
C ALA A 175 17.01 -11.63 6.69
N PRO A 176 18.16 -12.12 6.19
CA PRO A 176 18.17 -13.10 5.13
C PRO A 176 17.28 -14.27 5.55
N ALA A 177 16.17 -14.47 4.85
CA ALA A 177 15.40 -15.69 5.00
C ALA A 177 16.39 -16.82 4.74
N VAL A 178 16.51 -17.75 5.68
CA VAL A 178 17.18 -19.03 5.41
C VAL A 178 16.48 -19.58 4.19
N ALA A 179 17.19 -19.61 3.05
CA ALA A 179 16.61 -19.96 1.77
C ALA A 179 15.92 -21.31 1.89
N GLU A 180 14.59 -21.32 1.91
CA GLU A 180 13.87 -22.56 1.64
C GLU A 180 14.15 -22.94 0.18
N PRO A 181 14.45 -24.21 -0.11
CA PRO A 181 14.83 -24.63 -1.44
C PRO A 181 13.72 -24.27 -2.43
N ALA A 182 14.12 -23.61 -3.51
CA ALA A 182 13.22 -23.11 -4.54
C ALA A 182 12.23 -24.20 -5.02
N PRO A 183 10.92 -23.88 -5.17
CA PRO A 183 9.97 -24.81 -5.75
C PRO A 183 10.38 -25.14 -7.19
N THR A 184 10.54 -26.43 -7.48
CA THR A 184 11.07 -26.99 -8.74
C THR A 184 10.11 -26.90 -9.93
N ARG A 185 9.21 -25.91 -9.98
CA ARG A 185 8.27 -25.74 -11.08
C ARG A 185 8.37 -24.34 -11.70
N PRO A 186 8.68 -24.24 -13.00
CA PRO A 186 8.74 -22.95 -13.69
C PRO A 186 7.34 -22.32 -13.80
N ASP A 187 7.23 -21.04 -13.44
CA ASP A 187 6.04 -20.20 -13.65
C ASP A 187 5.87 -19.90 -15.16
N PRO A 188 4.76 -20.32 -15.79
CA PRO A 188 4.54 -20.13 -17.23
C PRO A 188 4.33 -18.68 -17.67
N ARG A 189 4.20 -17.70 -16.74
CA ARG A 189 4.01 -16.28 -17.09
C ARG A 189 5.30 -15.56 -17.48
N PHE A 190 6.46 -16.14 -17.22
CA PHE A 190 7.77 -15.56 -17.59
C PHE A 190 8.34 -16.07 -18.91
N THR A 191 7.60 -16.90 -19.66
CA THR A 191 7.98 -17.32 -21.01
C THR A 191 7.10 -16.68 -22.07
N MET A 192 7.19 -15.36 -22.24
CA MET A 192 6.89 -14.76 -23.54
C MET A 192 8.20 -14.35 -24.20
N ARG A 193 8.56 -15.14 -25.23
CA ARG A 193 9.66 -14.86 -26.16
C ARG A 193 9.33 -13.62 -26.99
N ARG A 194 10.41 -12.94 -27.40
CA ARG A 194 10.50 -11.77 -28.27
C ARG A 194 9.63 -11.83 -29.51
#